data_AF-W7TIJ0-F1
#
_entry.id   AF-W7TIJ0-F1
#
_cell.length_a   1.000
_cell.length_b   1.000
_cell.length_c   1.000
_cell.angle_alpha   90.00
_cell.angle_beta   90.00
_cell.angle_gamma   90.00
#
_symmetry.space_group_name_H-M   'P 1'
#
loop_
_entity.id
_entity.type
_entity.pdbx_description
1 polymer ?
#
loop_
_entity_poly.entity_id
_entity_poly.type
_entity_poly.pdbx_seq_one_letter_code
_entity_poly.pdbx_strand_id
1 'polypeptide(L)'
;MTGAALTSEELLAEEEGRKKKVDHVNFYDPELWADLEHARRGEAQRKKVESFFRLLAVCHSVIPEKNENTGEIKFSASSPDDEALVCTARYFGYAFEGRRDGSALVRNTRRNVLESFRVLEILEFTSARKRMSVIVESVEDGKILVLAKGADTAMGPRLKPGQGALLDSTLEHMKRFASEGLRTLMVCCATLTKEAFGR
;
A
#
# COMPACT_ATOMS: atom_id res chain seq x y z
N MET A 1 28.39 -9.44 6.06
CA MET A 1 28.38 -8.31 7.01
C MET A 1 29.24 -7.19 6.46
N THR A 2 28.61 -6.18 5.86
CA THR A 2 29.18 -4.84 5.68
C THR A 2 27.97 -3.91 5.75
N GLY A 3 27.55 -3.57 6.97
CA GLY A 3 26.62 -2.46 7.16
C GLY A 3 27.39 -1.19 6.81
N ALA A 4 27.15 -0.64 5.62
CA ALA A 4 27.64 0.69 5.31
C ALA A 4 27.05 1.64 6.35
N ALA A 5 27.89 2.43 7.00
CA ALA A 5 27.42 3.48 7.89
C ALA A 5 26.60 4.47 7.06
N LEU A 6 25.39 4.78 7.51
CA LEU A 6 24.52 5.77 6.88
C LEU A 6 25.26 7.11 6.84
N THR A 7 25.15 7.79 5.70
CA THR A 7 25.68 9.14 5.50
C THR A 7 24.96 10.14 6.40
N SER A 8 25.57 11.30 6.66
CA SER A 8 24.96 12.36 7.48
C SER A 8 23.63 12.85 6.90
N GLU A 9 23.47 12.85 5.57
CA GLU A 9 22.19 13.18 4.91
C GLU A 9 21.14 12.07 5.14
N GLU A 10 21.52 10.80 5.05
CA GLU A 10 20.62 9.67 5.33
C GLU A 10 20.19 9.64 6.81
N LEU A 11 21.09 9.97 7.73
CA LEU A 11 20.78 10.10 9.16
C LEU A 11 19.83 11.26 9.44
N LEU A 12 20.04 12.43 8.83
CA LEU A 12 19.14 13.58 8.99
C LEU A 12 17.76 13.31 8.39
N ALA A 13 17.73 12.67 7.22
CA ALA A 13 16.49 12.28 6.58
C ALA A 13 15.75 11.19 7.39
N GLU A 14 16.49 10.26 8.02
CA GLU A 14 15.96 9.29 8.97
C GLU A 14 15.41 9.95 10.23
N GLU A 15 16.09 10.97 10.77
CA GLU A 15 15.58 11.77 11.89
C GLU A 15 14.31 12.54 11.48
N GLU A 16 14.26 13.16 10.31
CA GLU A 16 13.07 13.84 9.77
C GLU A 16 11.90 12.87 9.54
N GLY A 17 12.21 11.67 9.03
CA GLY A 17 11.26 10.57 8.89
C GLY A 17 10.74 10.07 10.22
N ARG A 18 11.59 9.99 11.25
CA ARG A 18 11.20 9.65 12.64
C ARG A 18 10.36 10.75 13.29
N LYS A 19 10.51 12.02 12.90
CA LYS A 19 9.65 13.13 13.37
C LYS A 19 8.20 12.95 12.92
N LYS A 20 7.94 12.31 11.77
CA LYS A 20 6.58 11.89 11.36
C LYS A 20 6.16 10.66 12.17
N LYS A 21 5.81 10.87 13.44
CA LYS A 21 5.38 9.80 14.33
C LYS A 21 4.01 9.28 13.88
N VAL A 22 4.03 8.17 13.12
CA VAL A 22 2.84 7.41 12.74
C VAL A 22 2.92 6.07 13.46
N ASP A 23 1.86 5.73 14.18
CA ASP A 23 1.82 4.47 14.94
C ASP A 23 2.10 3.26 14.04
N HIS A 24 2.75 2.24 14.60
CA HIS A 24 3.07 0.98 13.91
C HIS A 24 4.04 1.10 12.71
N VAL A 25 4.69 2.25 12.50
CA VAL A 25 5.74 2.42 11.48
C VAL A 25 7.11 2.57 12.16
N ASN A 26 7.95 1.56 12.00
CA ASN A 26 9.25 1.45 12.68
C ASN A 26 10.43 1.34 11.71
N PHE A 27 10.29 1.85 10.49
CA PHE A 27 11.37 1.86 9.51
C PHE A 27 11.44 3.20 8.78
N TYR A 28 12.60 3.46 8.20
CA TYR A 28 12.85 4.60 7.34
C TYR A 28 13.62 4.13 6.10
N ASP A 29 13.20 4.62 4.93
CA ASP A 29 13.82 4.28 3.65
C ASP A 29 14.03 5.56 2.82
N PRO A 30 15.26 6.14 2.82
CA PRO A 30 15.54 7.37 2.10
C PRO A 30 15.42 7.21 0.58
N GLU A 31 15.68 6.02 0.03
CA GLU A 31 15.54 5.78 -1.39
C GLU A 31 14.07 5.82 -1.81
N LEU A 32 13.18 5.28 -0.98
CA LEU A 32 11.75 5.29 -1.23
C LEU A 32 11.17 6.70 -1.15
N TRP A 33 11.66 7.52 -0.22
CA TRP A 33 11.34 8.95 -0.17
C TRP A 33 11.85 9.69 -1.41
N ALA A 34 13.10 9.46 -1.82
CA ALA A 34 13.68 10.08 -3.00
C ALA A 34 12.93 9.69 -4.30
N ASP A 35 12.46 8.45 -4.41
CA ASP A 35 11.60 8.02 -5.53
C ASP A 35 10.24 8.73 -5.53
N LEU A 36 9.63 8.94 -4.35
CA LEU A 36 8.36 9.65 -4.23
C LEU A 36 8.48 11.16 -4.48
N GLU A 37 9.55 11.80 -3.98
CA GLU A 37 9.71 13.27 -4.02
C GLU A 37 10.34 13.76 -5.30
N HIS A 38 11.38 13.06 -5.75
CA HIS A 38 12.24 13.54 -6.83
C HIS A 38 12.21 12.62 -8.04
N ALA A 39 11.39 11.55 -8.01
CA ALA A 39 11.39 10.53 -9.04
C ALA A 39 12.83 10.06 -9.35
N ARG A 40 13.63 9.79 -8.29
CA ARG A 40 15.06 9.45 -8.41
C ARG A 40 15.33 8.38 -9.45
N ARG A 41 14.55 7.28 -9.44
CA ARG A 41 14.63 6.19 -10.44
C ARG A 41 13.67 6.36 -11.63
N GLY A 42 13.17 7.57 -11.84
CA GLY A 42 12.30 7.96 -12.94
C GLY A 42 10.79 7.89 -12.62
N GLU A 43 10.02 8.55 -13.49
CA GLU A 43 8.58 8.75 -13.30
C GLU A 43 7.78 7.44 -13.28
N ALA A 44 8.23 6.44 -14.03
CA ALA A 44 7.62 5.12 -14.05
C ALA A 44 7.76 4.42 -12.70
N GLN A 45 8.90 4.58 -12.01
CA GLN A 45 9.10 4.01 -10.68
C GLN A 45 8.27 4.74 -9.64
N ARG A 46 8.26 6.09 -9.68
CA ARG A 46 7.41 6.88 -8.80
C ARG A 46 5.96 6.42 -8.86
N LYS A 47 5.38 6.31 -10.07
CA LYS A 47 3.99 5.86 -10.27
C LYS A 47 3.71 4.47 -9.71
N LYS A 48 4.66 3.53 -9.80
CA LYS A 48 4.53 2.20 -9.19
C LYS A 48 4.49 2.29 -7.66
N VAL A 49 5.36 3.10 -7.06
CA VAL A 49 5.38 3.33 -5.61
C VAL A 49 4.09 4.01 -5.13
N GLU A 50 3.60 5.03 -5.85
CA GLU A 50 2.33 5.65 -5.50
C GLU A 50 1.16 4.65 -5.57
N SER A 51 1.13 3.81 -6.61
CA SER A 51 0.11 2.77 -6.77
C SER A 51 0.17 1.72 -5.65
N PHE A 52 1.38 1.37 -5.21
CA PHE A 52 1.61 0.48 -4.08
C PHE A 52 0.98 1.05 -2.80
N PHE A 53 1.24 2.31 -2.45
CA PHE A 53 0.67 2.91 -1.24
C PHE A 53 -0.85 3.15 -1.33
N ARG A 54 -1.38 3.52 -2.50
CA ARG A 54 -2.83 3.56 -2.72
C ARG A 54 -3.48 2.19 -2.51
N LEU A 55 -2.85 1.12 -2.97
CA LEU A 55 -3.33 -0.24 -2.73
C LEU A 55 -3.40 -0.55 -1.23
N LEU A 56 -2.34 -0.22 -0.48
CA LEU A 56 -2.32 -0.42 0.97
C LEU A 56 -3.39 0.40 1.70
N ALA A 57 -3.70 1.60 1.22
CA ALA A 57 -4.72 2.49 1.79
C ALA A 57 -6.18 2.13 1.42
N VAL A 58 -6.40 1.17 0.52
CA VAL A 58 -7.76 0.84 0.01
C VAL A 58 -8.12 -0.64 0.22
N CYS A 59 -7.16 -1.55 0.02
CA CYS A 59 -7.38 -2.99 0.09
C CYS A 59 -7.24 -3.52 1.53
N HIS A 60 -8.20 -3.19 2.40
CA HIS A 60 -8.26 -3.64 3.80
C HIS A 60 -9.68 -3.46 4.38
N SER A 61 -9.91 -3.98 5.59
CA SER A 61 -11.15 -3.77 6.37
C SER A 61 -10.99 -2.84 7.58
N VAL A 62 -9.83 -2.21 7.75
CA VAL A 62 -9.59 -1.21 8.82
C VAL A 62 -10.66 -0.11 8.85
N ILE A 63 -11.08 0.25 10.06
CA ILE A 63 -12.03 1.32 10.36
C ILE A 63 -11.26 2.49 10.99
N PRO A 64 -11.36 3.72 10.46
CA PRO A 64 -10.78 4.89 11.09
C PRO A 64 -11.74 5.42 12.16
N GLU A 65 -11.21 5.60 13.37
CA GLU A 65 -11.90 6.21 14.49
C GLU A 65 -11.33 7.62 14.69
N LYS A 66 -12.15 8.63 14.40
CA LYS A 66 -11.76 10.03 14.59
C LYS A 66 -12.14 10.48 16.00
N ASN A 67 -11.17 10.94 16.76
CA ASN A 67 -11.41 11.61 18.02
C ASN A 67 -11.98 13.02 17.74
N GLU A 68 -13.22 13.27 18.16
CA GLU A 68 -13.90 14.54 17.90
C GLU A 68 -13.23 15.74 18.60
N ASN A 69 -12.55 15.52 19.72
CA ASN A 69 -11.93 16.57 20.52
C ASN A 69 -10.53 16.94 20.02
N THR A 70 -9.75 15.95 19.56
CA THR A 70 -8.35 16.17 19.13
C THR A 70 -8.18 16.18 17.61
N GLY A 71 -9.17 15.68 16.87
CA GLY A 71 -9.09 15.45 15.43
C GLY A 71 -8.19 14.27 15.04
N GLU A 72 -7.59 13.57 16.01
CA GLU A 72 -6.72 12.43 15.79
C GLU A 72 -7.47 11.26 15.18
N ILE A 73 -6.89 10.61 14.17
CA ILE A 73 -7.42 9.39 13.56
C ILE A 73 -6.64 8.21 14.09
N LYS A 74 -7.34 7.30 14.76
CA LYS A 74 -6.86 5.97 15.14
C LYS A 74 -7.43 4.93 14.20
N PHE A 75 -6.72 3.84 14.00
CA PHE A 75 -7.16 2.76 13.13
C PHE A 75 -7.55 1.57 13.99
N SER A 76 -8.73 1.04 13.75
CA SER A 76 -9.25 -0.16 14.39
C SER A 76 -9.34 -1.26 13.34
N ALA A 77 -8.63 -2.36 13.57
CA ALA A 77 -8.51 -3.46 12.62
C ALA A 77 -8.69 -4.81 13.32
N SER A 78 -9.32 -5.76 12.62
CA SER A 78 -9.40 -7.15 13.09
C SER A 78 -8.06 -7.89 13.01
N SER A 79 -7.10 -7.34 12.26
CA SER A 79 -5.75 -7.88 12.09
C SER A 79 -4.72 -6.77 12.27
N PRO A 80 -3.67 -6.97 13.08
CA PRO A 80 -2.60 -5.98 13.26
C PRO A 80 -1.81 -5.71 11.96
N ASP A 81 -1.86 -6.63 11.00
CA ASP A 81 -1.19 -6.50 9.70
C ASP A 81 -1.84 -5.40 8.89
N ASP A 82 -3.18 -5.39 8.87
CA ASP A 82 -3.96 -4.44 8.12
C ASP A 82 -3.78 -3.04 8.70
N GLU A 83 -3.74 -2.92 10.02
CA GLU A 83 -3.42 -1.66 10.70
C GLU A 83 -2.02 -1.16 10.33
N ALA A 84 -0.99 -2.01 10.42
CA ALA A 84 0.38 -1.63 10.08
C ALA A 84 0.53 -1.20 8.61
N LEU A 85 -0.15 -1.86 7.68
CA LEU A 85 -0.14 -1.51 6.26
C LEU A 85 -0.82 -0.15 6.00
N VAL A 86 -1.97 0.11 6.64
CA VAL A 86 -2.68 1.40 6.50
C VAL A 86 -1.91 2.55 7.15
N CYS A 87 -1.30 2.30 8.32
CA CYS A 87 -0.40 3.25 8.95
C CYS A 87 0.81 3.56 8.06
N THR A 88 1.39 2.55 7.41
CA THR A 88 2.49 2.74 6.46
C THR A 88 2.04 3.59 5.27
N ALA A 89 0.86 3.35 4.71
CA ALA A 89 0.33 4.19 3.64
C ALA A 89 0.14 5.66 4.09
N ARG A 90 -0.41 5.88 5.31
CA ARG A 90 -0.51 7.23 5.93
C ARG A 90 0.87 7.89 6.08
N TYR A 91 1.86 7.14 6.53
CA TYR A 91 3.23 7.63 6.71
C TYR A 91 3.84 8.18 5.41
N PHE A 92 3.60 7.49 4.29
CA PHE A 92 4.04 7.94 2.96
C PHE A 92 3.10 8.94 2.25
N GLY A 93 2.07 9.42 2.95
CA GLY A 93 1.19 10.49 2.49
C GLY A 93 -0.09 10.03 1.78
N TYR A 94 -0.50 8.77 1.96
CA TYR A 94 -1.73 8.17 1.44
C TYR A 94 -2.61 7.74 2.62
N ALA A 95 -3.21 8.72 3.31
CA ALA A 95 -3.94 8.46 4.54
C ALA A 95 -5.40 8.08 4.25
N PHE A 96 -5.81 6.88 4.67
CA PHE A 96 -7.19 6.45 4.60
C PHE A 96 -8.06 7.24 5.59
N GLU A 97 -9.07 7.96 5.10
CA GLU A 97 -9.99 8.78 5.91
C GLU A 97 -11.30 8.05 6.23
N GLY A 98 -11.56 6.90 5.59
CA GLY A 98 -12.75 6.09 5.81
C GLY A 98 -13.52 5.75 4.54
N ARG A 99 -14.66 5.09 4.72
CA ARG A 99 -15.61 4.80 3.64
C ARG A 99 -16.83 5.70 3.81
N ARG A 100 -17.24 6.38 2.74
CA ARG A 100 -18.44 7.23 2.70
C ARG A 100 -19.14 7.04 1.35
N ASP A 101 -20.45 6.87 1.38
CA ASP A 101 -21.29 6.71 0.18
C ASP A 101 -20.76 5.62 -0.78
N GLY A 102 -20.34 4.49 -0.21
CA GLY A 102 -19.77 3.36 -0.96
C GLY A 102 -18.36 3.60 -1.52
N SER A 103 -17.69 4.71 -1.20
CA SER A 103 -16.35 5.03 -1.69
C SER A 103 -15.32 5.01 -0.56
N ALA A 104 -14.14 4.46 -0.82
CA ALA A 104 -12.97 4.62 0.03
C ALA A 104 -12.30 5.97 -0.25
N LEU A 105 -12.06 6.74 0.81
CA LEU A 105 -11.48 8.08 0.74
C LEU A 105 -10.01 8.04 1.20
N VAL A 106 -9.11 8.50 0.35
CA VAL A 106 -7.67 8.56 0.63
C VAL A 106 -7.18 10.00 0.49
N ARG A 107 -6.71 10.58 1.59
CA ARG A 107 -6.00 11.85 1.61
C ARG A 107 -4.61 11.66 1.04
N ASN A 108 -4.39 12.16 -0.16
CA ASN A 108 -3.07 12.27 -0.74
C ASN A 108 -2.45 13.61 -0.32
N THR A 109 -1.62 13.60 0.73
CA THR A 109 -0.98 14.82 1.25
C THR A 109 0.12 15.34 0.32
N ARG A 110 0.66 14.48 -0.55
CA ARG A 110 1.71 14.86 -1.52
C ARG A 110 1.15 15.72 -2.66
N ARG A 111 -0.08 15.42 -3.09
CA ARG A 111 -0.83 16.17 -4.11
C ARG A 111 -1.82 17.17 -3.52
N ASN A 112 -2.02 17.14 -2.20
CA ASN A 112 -3.04 17.89 -1.48
C ASN A 112 -4.47 17.69 -2.03
N VAL A 113 -4.84 16.44 -2.33
CA VAL A 113 -6.15 16.07 -2.89
C VAL A 113 -6.82 14.96 -2.08
N LEU A 114 -8.17 14.88 -2.17
CA LEU A 114 -8.93 13.74 -1.67
C LEU A 114 -9.18 12.80 -2.85
N GLU A 115 -8.49 11.67 -2.87
CA GLU A 115 -8.74 10.64 -3.86
C GLU A 115 -9.94 9.81 -3.39
N SER A 116 -10.90 9.56 -4.29
CA SER A 116 -12.10 8.77 -4.02
C SER A 116 -12.12 7.55 -4.92
N PHE A 117 -12.29 6.39 -4.30
CA PHE A 117 -12.34 5.09 -4.97
C PHE A 117 -13.69 4.45 -4.67
N ARG A 118 -14.61 4.48 -5.64
CA ARG A 118 -15.91 3.83 -5.50
C ARG A 118 -15.70 2.33 -5.38
N VAL A 119 -16.17 1.74 -4.30
CA VAL A 119 -16.01 0.31 -4.04
C VAL A 119 -17.08 -0.42 -4.83
N LEU A 120 -16.65 -1.25 -5.76
CA LEU A 120 -17.54 -2.07 -6.57
C LEU A 120 -17.75 -3.45 -5.93
N GLU A 121 -16.69 -4.03 -5.37
CA GLU A 121 -16.75 -5.35 -4.72
C GLU A 121 -15.65 -5.50 -3.68
N ILE A 122 -15.95 -6.19 -2.57
CA ILE A 122 -14.97 -6.59 -1.56
C ILE A 122 -14.98 -8.11 -1.45
N LEU A 123 -13.88 -8.71 -1.86
CA LEU A 123 -13.67 -10.14 -1.70
C LEU A 123 -12.76 -10.36 -0.48
N GLU A 124 -13.39 -10.61 0.65
CA GLU A 124 -12.74 -10.77 1.96
C GLU A 124 -11.68 -11.87 1.99
N PHE A 125 -10.73 -11.71 2.91
CA PHE A 125 -9.76 -12.76 3.19
C PHE A 125 -10.45 -14.01 3.71
N THR A 126 -10.07 -15.17 3.18
CA THR A 126 -10.42 -16.46 3.77
C THR A 126 -9.21 -17.38 3.75
N SER A 127 -9.13 -18.31 4.71
CA SER A 127 -8.03 -19.30 4.77
C SER A 127 -7.93 -20.16 3.50
N ALA A 128 -9.05 -20.38 2.81
CA ALA A 128 -9.08 -21.06 1.53
C ALA A 128 -8.49 -20.21 0.39
N ARG A 129 -8.78 -18.90 0.34
CA ARG A 129 -8.29 -17.99 -0.70
C ARG A 129 -6.86 -17.53 -0.47
N LYS A 130 -6.44 -17.41 0.79
CA LYS A 130 -5.14 -16.87 1.24
C LYS A 130 -4.80 -15.48 0.68
N ARG A 131 -5.84 -14.70 0.34
CA ARG A 131 -5.75 -13.33 -0.18
C ARG A 131 -7.05 -12.57 0.06
N MET A 132 -6.93 -11.26 0.16
CA MET A 132 -8.02 -10.29 0.09
C MET A 132 -7.92 -9.53 -1.24
N SER A 133 -9.05 -9.11 -1.79
CA SER A 133 -9.07 -8.19 -2.93
C SER A 133 -10.25 -7.25 -2.87
N VAL A 134 -10.06 -6.03 -3.37
CA VAL A 134 -11.11 -5.03 -3.53
C VAL A 134 -11.12 -4.59 -4.99
N ILE A 135 -12.31 -4.52 -5.58
CA ILE A 135 -12.51 -3.95 -6.90
C ILE A 135 -13.06 -2.54 -6.72
N VAL A 136 -12.40 -1.55 -7.31
CA VAL A 136 -12.77 -0.14 -7.19
C VAL A 136 -12.83 0.55 -8.54
N GLU A 137 -13.66 1.58 -8.67
CA GLU A 137 -13.60 2.57 -9.75
C GLU A 137 -12.99 3.86 -9.20
N SER A 138 -11.87 4.28 -9.78
CA SER A 138 -11.26 5.58 -9.49
C SER A 138 -12.18 6.69 -9.99
N VAL A 139 -12.60 7.60 -9.09
CA VAL A 139 -13.49 8.72 -9.47
C VAL A 139 -12.75 9.76 -10.33
N GLU A 140 -11.42 9.84 -10.23
CA GLU A 140 -10.60 10.78 -11.00
C GLU A 140 -10.61 10.47 -12.50
N ASP A 141 -10.52 9.19 -12.87
CA ASP A 141 -10.32 8.77 -14.27
C ASP A 141 -11.25 7.64 -14.74
N GLY A 142 -12.16 7.18 -13.91
CA GLY A 142 -13.15 6.14 -14.23
C GLY A 142 -12.56 4.75 -14.43
N LYS A 143 -11.29 4.53 -14.07
CA LYS A 143 -10.65 3.21 -14.24
C LYS A 143 -11.12 2.24 -13.17
N ILE A 144 -11.49 1.03 -13.60
CA ILE A 144 -11.77 -0.08 -12.69
C ILE A 144 -10.46 -0.80 -12.36
N LEU A 145 -10.16 -0.92 -11.08
CA LEU A 145 -8.94 -1.51 -10.55
C LEU A 145 -9.27 -2.69 -9.65
N VAL A 146 -8.57 -3.80 -9.83
CA VAL A 146 -8.50 -4.90 -8.85
C VAL A 146 -7.25 -4.69 -8.03
N LEU A 147 -7.44 -4.45 -6.74
CA LEU A 147 -6.39 -4.29 -5.75
C LEU A 147 -6.39 -5.54 -4.87
N ALA A 148 -5.25 -6.20 -4.72
CA ALA A 148 -5.19 -7.46 -3.99
C ALA A 148 -3.92 -7.59 -3.15
N LYS A 149 -4.06 -8.25 -1.99
CA LYS A 149 -2.95 -8.61 -1.10
C LYS A 149 -3.11 -10.04 -0.59
N GLY A 150 -2.03 -10.80 -0.51
CA GLY A 150 -2.09 -12.19 -0.04
C GLY A 150 -0.76 -12.92 -0.10
N ALA A 151 -0.80 -14.22 0.15
CA ALA A 151 0.38 -15.09 0.04
C ALA A 151 0.88 -15.17 -1.40
N ASP A 152 2.19 -15.20 -1.59
CA ASP A 152 2.86 -15.41 -2.88
C ASP A 152 2.32 -16.64 -3.64
N THR A 153 2.11 -17.76 -2.94
CA THR A 153 1.53 -19.00 -3.50
C THR A 153 0.10 -18.82 -4.04
N ALA A 154 -0.65 -17.86 -3.51
CA ALA A 154 -1.99 -17.52 -3.97
C ALA A 154 -1.97 -16.44 -5.07
N MET A 155 -1.00 -15.53 -5.03
CA MET A 155 -0.95 -14.38 -5.93
C MET A 155 -0.17 -14.69 -7.22
N GLY A 156 0.99 -15.33 -7.11
CA GLY A 156 1.90 -15.61 -8.22
C GLY A 156 1.25 -16.31 -9.43
N PRO A 157 0.49 -17.41 -9.25
CA PRO A 157 -0.18 -18.10 -10.36
C PRO A 157 -1.24 -17.27 -11.11
N ARG A 158 -1.63 -16.10 -10.58
CA ARG A 158 -2.67 -15.22 -11.13
C ARG A 158 -2.10 -14.00 -11.86
N LEU A 159 -0.78 -13.87 -11.90
CA LEU A 159 -0.12 -12.77 -12.58
C LEU A 159 -0.21 -12.91 -14.10
N LYS A 160 -0.33 -11.77 -14.79
CA LYS A 160 -0.22 -11.72 -16.25
C LYS A 160 1.19 -12.17 -16.69
N PRO A 161 1.32 -12.95 -17.77
CA PRO A 161 2.63 -13.29 -18.34
C PRO A 161 3.48 -12.06 -18.68
N GLY A 162 4.80 -12.25 -18.74
CA GLY A 162 5.76 -11.19 -19.10
C GLY A 162 6.35 -10.41 -17.91
N GLN A 163 6.12 -10.87 -16.67
CA GLN A 163 6.60 -10.23 -15.44
C GLN A 163 7.60 -11.10 -14.65
N GLY A 164 8.17 -12.13 -15.30
CA GLY A 164 9.02 -13.14 -14.64
C GLY A 164 10.18 -12.53 -13.84
N ALA A 165 10.97 -11.64 -14.45
CA ALA A 165 12.11 -11.01 -13.77
C ALA A 165 11.71 -10.24 -12.49
N LEU A 166 10.58 -9.52 -12.51
CA LEU A 166 10.09 -8.81 -11.33
C LEU A 166 9.56 -9.79 -10.27
N LEU A 167 8.85 -10.83 -10.70
CA LEU A 167 8.36 -11.88 -9.80
C LEU A 167 9.52 -12.61 -9.12
N ASP A 168 10.55 -13.02 -9.86
CA ASP A 168 11.70 -13.74 -9.33
C ASP A 168 12.44 -12.91 -8.28
N SER A 169 12.74 -11.65 -8.59
CA SER A 169 13.35 -10.72 -7.62
C SER A 169 12.46 -10.48 -6.40
N THR A 170 11.14 -10.36 -6.58
CA THR A 170 10.19 -10.20 -5.46
C THR A 170 10.17 -11.45 -4.57
N LEU A 171 10.16 -12.65 -5.15
CA LEU A 171 10.19 -13.91 -4.40
C LEU A 171 11.51 -14.10 -3.64
N GLU A 172 12.63 -13.67 -4.22
CA GLU A 172 13.92 -13.68 -3.52
C GLU A 172 13.89 -12.76 -2.30
N HIS A 173 13.41 -11.52 -2.45
CA HIS A 173 13.26 -10.59 -1.32
C HIS A 173 12.29 -11.12 -0.26
N MET A 174 11.16 -11.70 -0.67
CA MET A 174 10.19 -12.29 0.27
C MET A 174 10.81 -13.45 1.06
N LYS A 175 11.61 -14.31 0.42
CA LYS A 175 12.35 -15.39 1.11
C LYS A 175 13.34 -14.83 2.12
N ARG A 176 14.08 -13.79 1.76
CA ARG A 176 15.00 -13.11 2.67
C ARG A 176 14.28 -12.54 3.89
N PHE A 177 13.21 -11.77 3.68
CA PHE A 177 12.41 -11.21 4.78
C PHE A 177 11.81 -12.31 5.68
N ALA A 178 11.31 -13.40 5.09
CA ALA A 178 10.80 -14.53 5.86
C ALA A 178 11.91 -15.21 6.70
N SER A 179 13.13 -15.31 6.17
CA SER A 179 14.29 -15.85 6.91
C SER A 179 14.71 -14.98 8.10
N GLU A 180 14.40 -13.68 8.04
CA GLU A 180 14.60 -12.71 9.12
C GLU A 180 13.39 -12.67 10.10
N GLY A 181 12.39 -13.55 9.92
CA GLY A 181 11.22 -13.65 10.79
C GLY A 181 10.09 -12.66 10.46
N LEU A 182 10.20 -11.92 9.35
CA LEU A 182 9.16 -10.99 8.93
C LEU A 182 8.03 -11.73 8.22
N ARG A 183 6.79 -11.33 8.54
CA ARG A 183 5.62 -11.79 7.79
C ARG A 183 5.54 -11.02 6.49
N THR A 184 5.38 -11.73 5.38
CA THR A 184 5.40 -11.15 4.04
C THR A 184 4.05 -11.32 3.35
N LEU A 185 3.68 -10.32 2.56
CA LEU A 185 2.52 -10.34 1.68
C LEU A 185 2.94 -9.84 0.30
N MET A 186 2.42 -10.47 -0.73
CA MET A 186 2.49 -9.99 -2.09
C MET A 186 1.26 -9.13 -2.38
N VAL A 187 1.48 -7.96 -2.98
CA VAL A 187 0.40 -7.09 -3.46
C VAL A 187 0.40 -7.02 -4.98
N CYS A 188 -0.79 -6.94 -5.56
CA CYS A 188 -0.97 -6.88 -7.01
C CYS A 188 -2.10 -5.92 -7.38
N CYS A 189 -1.92 -5.24 -8.51
CA CYS A 189 -2.91 -4.37 -9.12
C CYS A 189 -3.16 -4.80 -10.57
N ALA A 190 -4.42 -4.75 -11.01
CA ALA A 190 -4.79 -4.92 -12.40
C ALA A 190 -5.90 -3.93 -12.78
N THR A 191 -5.93 -3.48 -14.03
CA THR A 191 -7.03 -2.68 -14.57
C THR A 191 -8.03 -3.60 -15.29
N LEU A 192 -9.32 -3.41 -15.02
CA LEU A 192 -10.41 -4.08 -15.74
C LEU A 192 -11.08 -3.11 -16.71
N THR A 193 -11.61 -3.65 -17.80
CA THR A 193 -12.58 -2.92 -18.62
C THR A 193 -13.96 -3.05 -17.99
N LYS A 194 -14.89 -2.14 -18.36
CA LYS A 194 -16.27 -2.19 -17.87
C LYS A 194 -16.97 -3.49 -18.27
N GLU A 195 -16.68 -3.99 -19.47
CA GLU A 195 -17.21 -5.25 -19.99
C GLU A 195 -16.66 -6.44 -19.22
N ALA A 196 -15.40 -6.40 -18.79
CA ALA A 196 -14.80 -7.48 -18.00
C ALA A 196 -15.37 -7.54 -16.58
N PHE A 197 -15.74 -6.39 -16.00
CA PHE A 197 -16.38 -6.33 -14.68
C PHE A 197 -17.86 -6.73 -14.72
N GLY A 198 -18.58 -6.39 -15.79
CA GLY A 198 -20.01 -6.71 -15.94
C GLY A 198 -20.34 -8.17 -16.30
N ARG A 199 -19.34 -9.06 -16.39
CA ARG A 199 -19.51 -10.50 -16.62
C ARG A 199 -19.48 -11.26 -15.31
#